data_AF-A0A4P5VUV4-F1
#
_entry.id   AF-A0A4P5VUV4-F1
#
_cell.length_a   1.000
_cell.length_b   1.000
_cell.length_c   1.000
_cell.angle_alpha   90.00
_cell.angle_beta   90.00
_cell.angle_gamma   90.00
#
_symmetry.space_group_name_H-M   'P 1'
#
loop_
_entity.id
_entity.type
_entity.pdbx_description
1 polymer ?
#
loop_
_entity_poly.entity_id
_entity_poly.type
_entity_poly.pdbx_seq_one_letter_code
_entity_poly.pdbx_strand_id
1 'polypeptide(L)'
;MSRLVDWEGCSEEQAVRIGDALVTSLVAIPRPSDGLERLLGAVANPWVRFLDAFGELVDLPAAAARAILDRAEVGRGWEPAPVPGLELVHFEGGPRTAGADVGLVRLAPGALHPAHEHLGEESIVVLAGGYVDSAGYTVAAGHVERRHAGEPHSFVAGPEGVVFAVVLRQGVAFLGPNGEHALVLRAGGA
;
A
#
# COMPACT_ATOMS: atom_id res chain seq x y z
N MET A 1 20.51 44.01 2.94
CA MET A 1 21.57 42.98 2.80
C MET A 1 21.58 42.17 4.09
N SER A 2 20.80 41.08 4.13
CA SER A 2 20.77 40.17 5.29
C SER A 2 22.06 39.36 5.29
N ARG A 3 22.92 39.55 6.29
CA ARG A 3 24.08 38.67 6.49
C ARG A 3 23.52 37.33 6.98
N LEU A 4 23.65 36.30 6.15
CA LEU A 4 23.64 34.92 6.63
C LEU A 4 24.73 34.81 7.71
N VAL A 5 24.38 34.20 8.83
CA VAL A 5 25.26 33.99 9.99
C VAL A 5 26.53 33.27 9.50
N ASP A 6 27.69 33.78 9.89
CA ASP A 6 28.99 33.21 9.55
C ASP A 6 29.27 32.01 10.46
N TRP A 7 29.17 30.79 9.91
CA TRP A 7 29.21 29.54 10.68
C TRP A 7 30.64 29.03 10.94
N GLU A 8 31.68 29.67 10.38
CA GLU A 8 33.07 29.19 10.42
C GLU A 8 33.74 29.22 11.81
N GLY A 9 33.07 29.77 12.84
CA GLY A 9 33.60 29.88 14.21
C GLY A 9 32.73 29.23 15.31
N CYS A 10 31.66 28.51 14.95
CA CYS A 10 30.76 27.89 15.92
C CYS A 10 31.22 26.46 16.23
N SER A 11 31.57 26.16 17.48
CA SER A 11 31.83 24.77 17.90
C SER A 11 30.53 23.97 17.93
N GLU A 12 30.62 22.64 17.80
CA GLU A 12 29.47 21.73 17.88
C GLU A 12 28.68 21.93 19.19
N GLU A 13 29.38 22.17 20.30
CA GLU A 13 28.77 22.42 21.61
C GLU A 13 28.06 23.79 21.69
N GLN A 14 28.50 24.78 20.91
CA GLN A 14 27.80 26.07 20.79
C GLN A 14 26.57 25.93 19.89
N ALA A 15 26.67 25.16 18.81
CA ALA A 15 25.54 24.88 17.92
C ALA A 15 24.42 24.12 18.65
N VAL A 16 24.76 23.09 19.43
CA VAL A 16 23.79 22.33 20.25
C VAL A 16 23.12 23.23 21.28
N ARG A 17 23.88 24.04 22.03
CA ARG A 17 23.32 24.96 23.01
C ARG A 17 22.35 25.99 22.42
N ILE A 18 22.68 26.53 21.24
CA ILE A 18 21.79 27.45 20.52
C ILE A 18 20.53 26.70 20.06
N GLY A 19 20.68 25.49 19.53
CA GLY A 19 19.55 24.63 19.15
C GLY A 19 18.60 24.35 20.32
N ASP A 20 19.14 23.94 21.47
CA ASP A 20 18.35 23.66 22.68
C ASP A 20 17.63 24.91 23.20
N ALA A 21 18.31 26.06 23.23
CA ALA A 21 17.72 27.33 23.63
C ALA A 21 16.57 27.75 22.69
N LEU A 22 16.73 27.54 21.38
CA LEU A 22 15.67 27.80 20.41
C LEU A 22 14.49 26.86 20.63
N VAL A 23 14.71 25.55 20.72
CA VAL A 23 13.64 24.55 20.92
C VAL A 23 12.86 24.80 22.21
N THR A 24 13.55 25.16 23.29
CA THR A 24 12.92 25.46 24.59
C THR A 24 12.15 26.79 24.61
N SER A 25 12.51 27.73 23.73
CA SER A 25 11.78 28.99 23.57
C SER A 25 10.51 28.89 22.71
N LEU A 26 10.31 27.77 22.00
CA LEU A 26 9.14 27.58 21.15
C LEU A 26 7.89 27.32 22.00
N VAL A 27 6.78 27.92 21.58
CA VAL A 27 5.46 27.60 22.13
C VAL A 27 5.04 26.23 21.59
N ALA A 28 4.81 25.27 22.49
CA ALA A 28 4.31 23.96 22.10
C ALA A 28 2.94 24.09 21.44
N ILE A 29 2.83 23.68 20.17
CA ILE A 29 1.55 23.52 19.50
C ILE A 29 0.91 22.23 20.04
N PRO A 30 -0.36 22.25 20.46
CA PRO A 30 -1.05 21.04 20.89
C PRO A 30 -0.98 20.00 19.78
N ARG A 31 -0.30 18.90 20.06
CA ARG A 31 -0.27 17.74 19.17
C ARG A 31 -1.62 17.03 19.22
N PRO A 32 -2.09 16.45 18.10
CA PRO A 32 -3.23 15.55 18.11
C PRO A 32 -3.04 14.49 19.19
N SER A 33 -4.11 14.15 19.92
CA SER A 33 -4.05 13.22 21.06
C SER A 33 -3.53 11.83 20.67
N ASP A 34 -3.65 11.47 19.40
CA ASP A 34 -3.23 10.19 18.82
C ASP A 34 -1.79 10.20 18.27
N GLY A 35 -1.08 11.33 18.32
CA GLY A 35 0.16 11.49 17.55
C GLY A 35 1.30 10.55 17.94
N LEU A 36 1.45 10.25 19.23
CA LEU A 36 2.45 9.29 19.72
C LEU A 36 2.10 7.86 19.31
N GLU A 37 0.83 7.49 19.42
CA GLU A 37 0.33 6.16 19.05
C GLU A 37 0.51 5.92 17.56
N ARG A 38 0.19 6.91 16.71
CA ARG A 38 0.43 6.83 15.26
C ARG A 38 1.91 6.66 14.93
N LEU A 39 2.81 7.41 15.60
CA LEU A 39 4.25 7.30 15.38
C LEU A 39 4.80 5.93 15.80
N LEU A 40 4.45 5.46 17.00
CA LEU A 40 4.87 4.14 17.47
C LEU A 40 4.29 3.01 16.61
N GLY A 41 3.03 3.15 16.19
CA GLY A 41 2.37 2.23 15.27
C GLY A 41 3.07 2.13 13.92
N ALA A 42 3.51 3.25 13.35
CA ALA A 42 4.23 3.30 12.07
C ALA A 42 5.66 2.72 12.16
N VAL A 43 6.30 2.78 13.33
CA VAL A 43 7.59 2.12 13.57
C VAL A 43 7.43 0.61 13.68
N ALA A 44 6.35 0.14 14.31
CA ALA A 44 6.09 -1.29 14.48
C ALA A 44 5.61 -1.96 13.19
N ASN A 45 4.76 -1.29 12.41
CA ASN A 45 4.29 -1.75 11.11
C ASN A 45 4.24 -0.56 10.13
N PRO A 46 5.11 -0.53 9.10
CA PRO A 46 5.20 0.61 8.19
C PRO A 46 3.94 0.83 7.36
N TRP A 47 3.08 -0.18 7.17
CA TRP A 47 1.86 -0.09 6.35
C TRP A 47 0.74 0.67 7.05
N VAL A 48 0.81 0.82 8.38
CA VAL A 48 -0.20 1.51 9.20
C VAL A 48 -0.36 2.98 8.84
N ARG A 49 0.67 3.60 8.24
CA ARG A 49 0.55 4.96 7.70
C ARG A 49 -0.54 5.09 6.62
N PHE A 50 -1.01 3.97 6.06
CA PHE A 50 -2.10 3.88 5.09
C PHE A 50 -3.38 3.28 5.67
N LEU A 51 -3.51 3.18 7.00
CA LEU A 51 -4.63 2.54 7.67
C LEU A 51 -5.99 3.13 7.26
N ASP A 52 -6.08 4.45 7.14
CA ASP A 52 -7.33 5.11 6.75
C ASP A 52 -7.72 4.73 5.32
N ALA A 53 -6.80 4.82 4.37
CA ALA A 53 -7.05 4.44 2.97
C ALA A 53 -7.38 2.94 2.83
N PHE A 54 -6.68 2.09 3.58
CA PHE A 54 -6.96 0.66 3.61
C PHE A 54 -8.34 0.35 4.20
N GLY A 55 -8.66 0.91 5.38
CA GLY A 55 -9.95 0.71 6.05
C GLY A 55 -11.13 1.21 5.21
N GLU A 56 -10.98 2.35 4.55
CA GLU A 56 -11.97 2.90 3.61
C GLU A 56 -12.17 2.02 2.39
N LEU A 57 -11.09 1.44 1.85
CA LEU A 57 -11.13 0.53 0.70
C LEU A 57 -11.89 -0.75 1.05
N VAL A 58 -11.52 -1.42 2.15
CA VAL A 58 -12.08 -2.72 2.51
C VAL A 58 -13.37 -2.64 3.33
N ASP A 59 -13.79 -1.42 3.66
CA ASP A 59 -14.99 -1.10 4.44
C ASP A 59 -14.99 -1.65 5.87
N LEU A 60 -13.84 -1.59 6.55
CA LEU A 60 -13.68 -2.11 7.92
C LEU A 60 -13.34 -1.00 8.92
N PRO A 61 -13.80 -1.10 10.18
CA PRO A 61 -13.39 -0.17 11.22
C PRO A 61 -11.88 -0.26 11.47
N ALA A 62 -11.27 0.87 11.85
CA ALA A 62 -9.82 1.01 12.00
C ALA A 62 -9.16 -0.12 12.82
N ALA A 63 -9.80 -0.57 13.91
CA ALA A 63 -9.28 -1.65 14.74
C ALA A 63 -9.17 -3.00 13.99
N ALA A 64 -10.19 -3.35 13.20
CA ALA A 64 -10.21 -4.58 12.41
C ALA A 64 -9.23 -4.50 11.23
N ALA A 65 -9.22 -3.37 10.53
CA ALA A 65 -8.27 -3.09 9.46
C ALA A 65 -6.81 -3.18 9.96
N ARG A 66 -6.52 -2.57 11.11
CA ARG A 66 -5.19 -2.62 11.73
C ARG A 66 -4.74 -4.06 12.04
N ALA A 67 -5.62 -4.87 12.62
CA ALA A 67 -5.31 -6.26 12.94
C ALA A 67 -4.96 -7.11 11.71
N ILE A 68 -5.58 -6.84 10.56
CA ILE A 68 -5.25 -7.49 9.28
C ILE A 68 -3.85 -7.08 8.83
N LEU A 69 -3.54 -5.77 8.81
CA LEU A 69 -2.22 -5.28 8.42
C LEU A 69 -1.12 -5.82 9.32
N ASP A 70 -1.31 -5.83 10.64
CA ASP A 70 -0.31 -6.33 11.59
C ASP A 70 -0.05 -7.83 11.41
N ARG A 71 -1.08 -8.63 11.14
CA ARG A 71 -0.93 -10.06 10.86
C ARG A 71 -0.16 -10.31 9.57
N ALA A 72 -0.53 -9.59 8.51
CA ALA A 72 0.04 -9.80 7.19
C ALA A 72 1.51 -9.33 7.11
N GLU A 73 1.85 -8.26 7.82
CA GLU A 73 3.22 -7.71 7.87
C GLU A 73 4.21 -8.73 8.44
N VAL A 74 3.83 -9.43 9.52
CA VAL A 74 4.64 -10.52 10.10
C VAL A 74 4.55 -11.84 9.32
N GLY A 75 4.01 -11.81 8.09
CA GLY A 75 4.02 -12.94 7.16
C GLY A 75 2.93 -13.99 7.38
N ARG A 76 1.86 -13.71 8.15
CA ARG A 76 0.80 -14.69 8.41
C ARG A 76 -0.35 -14.58 7.39
N GLY A 77 -0.82 -15.74 6.91
CA GLY A 77 -2.01 -15.87 6.06
C GLY A 77 -1.76 -15.75 4.55
N TRP A 78 -0.49 -15.60 4.14
CA TRP A 78 -0.12 -15.57 2.73
C TRP A 78 -0.19 -16.96 2.12
N GLU A 79 -0.86 -17.07 0.99
CA GLU A 79 -0.99 -18.30 0.20
C GLU A 79 -0.50 -18.06 -1.23
N PRO A 80 0.13 -19.04 -1.88
CA PRO A 80 0.58 -18.90 -3.26
C PRO A 80 -0.61 -18.80 -4.22
N ALA A 81 -0.48 -17.93 -5.22
CA ALA A 81 -1.47 -17.79 -6.28
C ALA A 81 -1.02 -18.49 -7.57
N PRO A 82 -1.90 -18.63 -8.59
CA PRO A 82 -1.52 -19.19 -9.89
C PRO A 82 -0.42 -18.41 -10.64
N VAL A 83 -0.18 -17.14 -10.28
CA VAL A 83 0.86 -16.29 -10.86
C VAL A 83 2.19 -16.52 -10.13
N PRO A 84 3.28 -16.90 -10.82
CA PRO A 84 4.58 -17.11 -10.18
C PRO A 84 5.09 -15.87 -9.45
N GLY A 85 5.51 -16.04 -8.20
CA GLY A 85 6.00 -14.94 -7.35
C GLY A 85 4.90 -14.06 -6.77
N LEU A 86 3.62 -14.43 -6.94
CA LEU A 86 2.47 -13.79 -6.33
C LEU A 86 1.95 -14.62 -5.16
N GLU A 87 1.71 -13.95 -4.04
CA GLU A 87 1.01 -14.49 -2.88
C GLU A 87 -0.16 -13.58 -2.52
N LEU A 88 -1.17 -14.16 -1.87
CA LEU A 88 -2.38 -13.45 -1.49
C LEU A 88 -2.84 -13.79 -0.08
N VAL A 89 -3.52 -12.85 0.56
CA VAL A 89 -4.28 -13.06 1.80
C VAL A 89 -5.73 -12.69 1.51
N HIS A 90 -6.66 -13.64 1.59
CA HIS A 90 -8.09 -13.35 1.49
C HIS A 90 -8.72 -13.10 2.86
N PHE A 91 -9.68 -12.19 2.90
CA PHE A 91 -10.50 -11.94 4.08
C PHE A 91 -11.84 -11.30 3.69
N GLU A 92 -12.82 -11.33 4.60
CA GLU A 92 -14.09 -10.65 4.39
C GLU A 92 -13.95 -9.15 4.69
N GLY A 93 -14.40 -8.31 3.75
CA GLY A 93 -14.55 -6.87 3.97
C GLY A 93 -15.90 -6.52 4.59
N GLY A 94 -16.20 -5.21 4.64
CA GLY A 94 -17.48 -4.71 5.14
C GLY A 94 -18.65 -4.77 4.14
N PRO A 95 -19.84 -4.27 4.54
CA PRO A 95 -21.04 -4.32 3.73
C PRO A 95 -20.91 -3.74 2.31
N ARG A 96 -20.10 -2.70 2.09
CA ARG A 96 -19.88 -2.10 0.76
C ARG A 96 -19.06 -2.99 -0.17
N THR A 97 -18.26 -3.89 0.38
CA THR A 97 -17.42 -4.84 -0.37
C THR A 97 -18.03 -6.24 -0.44
N ALA A 98 -19.28 -6.41 0.04
CA ALA A 98 -19.99 -7.67 -0.04
C ALA A 98 -20.02 -8.24 -1.47
N GLY A 99 -19.66 -9.52 -1.61
CA GLY A 99 -19.59 -10.23 -2.88
C GLY A 99 -18.38 -9.88 -3.76
N ALA A 100 -17.45 -9.05 -3.28
CA ALA A 100 -16.15 -8.84 -3.91
C ALA A 100 -15.10 -9.77 -3.30
N ASP A 101 -14.05 -10.06 -4.06
CA ASP A 101 -12.82 -10.62 -3.50
C ASP A 101 -12.04 -9.49 -2.84
N VAL A 102 -11.83 -9.61 -1.54
CA VAL A 102 -11.07 -8.64 -0.75
C VAL A 102 -9.82 -9.32 -0.25
N GLY A 103 -8.69 -8.65 -0.38
CA GLY A 103 -7.43 -9.24 0.03
C GLY A 103 -6.23 -8.32 0.02
N LEU A 104 -5.10 -8.88 0.43
CA LEU A 104 -3.77 -8.35 0.20
C LEU A 104 -3.09 -9.18 -0.88
N VAL A 105 -2.37 -8.52 -1.77
CA VAL A 105 -1.57 -9.14 -2.82
C VAL A 105 -0.13 -8.70 -2.62
N ARG A 106 0.80 -9.66 -2.72
CA ARG A 106 2.24 -9.43 -2.69
C ARG A 106 2.87 -10.05 -3.92
N LEU A 107 3.65 -9.24 -4.66
CA LEU A 107 4.53 -9.73 -5.70
C LEU A 107 5.99 -9.59 -5.28
N ALA A 108 6.76 -10.64 -5.53
CA ALA A 108 8.21 -10.63 -5.33
C ALA A 108 8.92 -9.60 -6.25
N PRO A 109 10.13 -9.15 -5.88
CA PRO A 109 10.93 -8.26 -6.73
C PRO A 109 11.05 -8.71 -8.18
N GLY A 110 10.71 -7.84 -9.12
CA GLY A 110 10.79 -8.13 -10.57
C GLY A 110 9.77 -9.13 -11.09
N ALA A 111 8.83 -9.61 -10.26
CA ALA A 111 7.78 -10.52 -10.73
C ALA A 111 6.82 -9.82 -11.69
N LEU A 112 6.39 -10.56 -12.71
CA LEU A 112 5.41 -10.11 -13.71
C LEU A 112 4.01 -10.57 -13.29
N HIS A 113 3.09 -9.63 -13.14
CA HIS A 113 1.67 -9.94 -13.23
C HIS A 113 1.28 -9.97 -14.71
N PRO A 114 0.90 -11.14 -15.27
CA PRO A 114 0.69 -11.30 -16.70
C PRO A 114 -0.50 -10.47 -17.20
N ALA A 115 -0.63 -10.37 -18.53
CA ALA A 115 -1.75 -9.67 -19.17
C ALA A 115 -3.08 -10.26 -18.70
N HIS A 116 -3.95 -9.40 -18.19
CA HIS A 116 -5.26 -9.76 -17.68
C HIS A 116 -6.23 -8.60 -17.83
N GLU A 117 -7.52 -8.91 -17.88
CA GLU A 117 -8.60 -7.95 -17.80
C GLU A 117 -9.43 -8.18 -16.53
N HIS A 118 -9.98 -7.11 -15.98
CA HIS A 118 -10.93 -7.19 -14.89
C HIS A 118 -12.34 -7.44 -15.41
N LEU A 119 -13.03 -8.40 -14.80
CA LEU A 119 -14.42 -8.72 -15.14
C LEU A 119 -15.40 -7.73 -14.52
N GLY A 120 -14.98 -7.03 -13.46
CA GLY A 120 -15.69 -5.95 -12.80
C GLY A 120 -14.75 -4.82 -12.41
N GLU A 121 -15.19 -3.94 -11.50
CA GLU A 121 -14.32 -2.89 -10.95
C GLU A 121 -13.25 -3.50 -10.03
N GLU A 122 -12.02 -2.98 -10.17
CA GLU A 122 -10.94 -3.20 -9.21
C GLU A 122 -10.63 -1.86 -8.50
N SER A 123 -10.45 -1.91 -7.19
CA SER A 123 -9.92 -0.78 -6.41
C SER A 123 -8.73 -1.26 -5.55
N ILE A 124 -7.64 -0.51 -5.55
CA ILE A 124 -6.43 -0.86 -4.79
C ILE A 124 -5.90 0.28 -3.93
N VAL A 125 -5.14 -0.07 -2.89
CA VAL A 125 -4.18 0.83 -2.23
C VAL A 125 -2.83 0.14 -2.09
N VAL A 126 -1.77 0.78 -2.55
CA VAL A 126 -0.41 0.23 -2.47
C VAL A 126 0.18 0.52 -1.09
N LEU A 127 0.60 -0.53 -0.38
CA LEU A 127 1.08 -0.49 1.00
C LEU A 127 2.62 -0.48 1.10
N ALA A 128 3.31 -1.11 0.15
CA ALA A 128 4.77 -1.13 0.09
C ALA A 128 5.27 -1.35 -1.34
N GLY A 129 6.48 -0.85 -1.62
CA GLY A 129 7.12 -0.96 -2.93
C GLY A 129 6.32 -0.28 -4.03
N GLY A 130 6.26 -0.91 -5.20
CA GLY A 130 5.59 -0.38 -6.38
C GLY A 130 5.74 -1.25 -7.62
N TYR A 131 5.09 -0.87 -8.72
CA TYR A 131 5.18 -1.55 -10.00
C TYR A 131 5.19 -0.57 -11.17
N VAL A 132 5.60 -1.05 -12.35
CA VAL A 132 5.44 -0.34 -13.61
C VAL A 132 4.36 -1.04 -14.43
N ASP A 133 3.30 -0.30 -14.77
CA ASP A 133 2.21 -0.79 -15.61
C ASP A 133 2.65 -0.85 -17.09
N SER A 134 2.05 -1.75 -17.86
CA SER A 134 2.17 -1.87 -19.31
C SER A 134 1.94 -0.57 -20.09
N ALA A 135 1.16 0.37 -19.54
CA ALA A 135 0.95 1.70 -20.09
C ALA A 135 2.13 2.68 -19.83
N GLY A 136 3.16 2.24 -19.10
CA GLY A 136 4.42 2.96 -18.92
C GLY A 136 4.51 3.89 -17.71
N TYR A 137 3.49 3.93 -16.86
CA TYR A 137 3.54 4.69 -15.61
C TYR A 137 3.92 3.82 -14.41
N THR A 138 4.52 4.47 -13.41
CA THR A 138 4.93 3.83 -12.16
C THR A 138 3.90 4.08 -11.09
N VAL A 139 3.53 3.02 -10.37
CA VAL A 139 2.70 3.06 -9.17
C VAL A 139 3.58 2.76 -7.96
N ALA A 140 3.41 3.51 -6.88
CA ALA A 140 4.21 3.39 -5.66
C ALA A 140 3.34 3.40 -4.40
N ALA A 141 3.93 3.03 -3.26
CA ALA A 141 3.26 3.03 -1.96
C ALA A 141 2.52 4.35 -1.68
N GLY A 142 1.28 4.22 -1.22
CA GLY A 142 0.34 5.34 -1.01
C GLY A 142 -0.55 5.65 -2.21
N HIS A 143 -0.28 5.09 -3.39
CA HIS A 143 -1.17 5.24 -4.53
C HIS A 143 -2.49 4.49 -4.30
N VAL A 144 -3.59 5.13 -4.67
CA VAL A 144 -4.94 4.58 -4.67
C VAL A 144 -5.45 4.66 -6.10
N GLU A 145 -5.88 3.51 -6.63
CA GLU A 145 -6.31 3.40 -8.02
C GLU A 145 -7.66 2.67 -8.08
N ARG A 146 -8.47 3.03 -9.10
CA ARG A 146 -9.65 2.28 -9.50
C ARG A 146 -9.57 1.99 -11.00
N ARG A 147 -9.86 0.75 -11.37
CA ARG A 147 -9.90 0.30 -12.77
C ARG A 147 -11.28 -0.23 -13.11
N HIS A 148 -11.72 0.08 -14.32
CA HIS A 148 -13.00 -0.40 -14.84
C HIS A 148 -12.84 -1.78 -15.48
N ALA A 149 -13.98 -2.45 -15.68
CA ALA A 149 -14.02 -3.75 -16.34
C ALA A 149 -13.59 -3.66 -17.82
N GLY A 150 -12.93 -4.70 -18.32
CA GLY A 150 -12.58 -4.85 -19.74
C GLY A 150 -11.36 -4.04 -20.21
N GLU A 151 -10.63 -3.39 -19.30
CA GLU A 151 -9.35 -2.75 -19.62
C GLU A 151 -8.20 -3.71 -19.33
N PRO A 152 -7.56 -4.31 -20.36
CA PRO A 152 -6.47 -5.24 -20.14
C PRO A 152 -5.19 -4.51 -19.74
N HIS A 153 -4.44 -5.09 -18.81
CA HIS A 153 -3.10 -4.61 -18.48
C HIS A 153 -2.20 -5.74 -17.94
N SER A 154 -0.92 -5.43 -17.86
CA SER A 154 0.07 -6.21 -17.13
C SER A 154 0.97 -5.26 -16.36
N PHE A 155 1.69 -5.77 -15.36
CA PHE A 155 2.64 -4.93 -14.63
C PHE A 155 3.80 -5.74 -14.07
N VAL A 156 4.94 -5.08 -13.90
CA VAL A 156 6.15 -5.66 -13.32
C VAL A 156 6.43 -5.01 -11.98
N ALA A 157 6.56 -5.82 -10.94
CA ALA A 157 6.92 -5.35 -9.61
C ALA A 157 8.33 -4.74 -9.60
N GLY A 158 8.49 -3.66 -8.84
CA GLY A 158 9.75 -2.96 -8.68
C GLY A 158 10.82 -3.80 -7.94
N PRO A 159 12.00 -3.22 -7.73
CA PRO A 159 13.14 -3.92 -7.12
C PRO A 159 12.91 -4.36 -5.66
N GLU A 160 11.93 -3.76 -4.98
CA GLU A 160 11.54 -4.08 -3.60
C GLU A 160 10.31 -5.00 -3.55
N GLY A 161 9.77 -5.39 -4.71
CA GLY A 161 8.45 -6.02 -4.83
C GLY A 161 7.32 -5.00 -4.70
N VAL A 162 6.09 -5.49 -4.57
CA VAL A 162 4.93 -4.66 -4.22
C VAL A 162 4.00 -5.40 -3.29
N VAL A 163 3.41 -4.67 -2.35
CA VAL A 163 2.27 -5.14 -1.54
C VAL A 163 1.14 -4.14 -1.72
N PHE A 164 -0.04 -4.61 -2.09
CA PHE A 164 -1.24 -3.78 -2.20
C PHE A 164 -2.47 -4.50 -1.63
N ALA A 165 -3.40 -3.73 -1.10
CA ALA A 165 -4.74 -4.22 -0.80
C ALA A 165 -5.64 -4.06 -2.02
N VAL A 166 -6.57 -4.97 -2.21
CA VAL A 166 -7.47 -5.01 -3.36
C VAL A 166 -8.90 -5.31 -2.94
N VAL A 167 -9.84 -4.65 -3.62
CA VAL A 167 -11.25 -5.03 -3.70
C VAL A 167 -11.55 -5.27 -5.17
N LEU A 168 -11.75 -6.53 -5.54
CA LEU A 168 -11.97 -6.96 -6.91
C LEU A 168 -13.40 -7.48 -7.07
N ARG A 169 -14.16 -6.86 -7.97
CA ARG A 169 -15.52 -7.31 -8.30
C ARG A 169 -15.49 -8.26 -9.49
N GLN A 170 -16.28 -9.32 -9.41
CA GLN A 170 -16.54 -10.30 -10.48
C GLN A 170 -15.33 -11.15 -10.95
N GLY A 171 -14.09 -10.74 -10.68
CA GLY A 171 -12.88 -11.53 -10.90
C GLY A 171 -11.95 -10.99 -12.00
N VAL A 172 -10.97 -11.80 -12.41
CA VAL A 172 -10.00 -11.50 -13.48
C VAL A 172 -10.03 -12.57 -14.56
N ALA A 173 -9.77 -12.17 -15.80
CA ALA A 173 -9.45 -13.09 -16.89
C ALA A 173 -8.03 -12.85 -17.40
N PHE A 174 -7.17 -13.86 -17.28
CA PHE A 174 -5.82 -13.85 -17.84
C PHE A 174 -5.87 -14.11 -19.34
N LEU A 175 -5.09 -13.33 -20.10
CA LEU A 175 -5.10 -13.34 -21.55
C LEU A 175 -4.01 -14.27 -22.10
N GLY A 176 -4.41 -15.09 -23.07
CA GLY A 176 -3.51 -15.89 -23.89
C GLY A 176 -2.83 -15.06 -24.98
N PRO A 177 -1.92 -15.68 -25.76
CA PRO A 177 -1.12 -15.00 -26.77
C PRO A 177 -1.94 -14.36 -27.90
N ASN A 178 -3.19 -14.78 -28.12
CA ASN A 178 -4.08 -14.21 -29.15
C ASN A 178 -5.19 -13.34 -28.55
N GLY A 179 -5.10 -13.00 -27.25
CA GLY A 179 -6.12 -12.21 -26.54
C GLY A 179 -7.34 -13.02 -26.07
N GLU A 180 -7.30 -14.35 -26.15
CA GLU A 180 -8.32 -15.22 -25.60
C GLU A 180 -8.23 -15.33 -24.07
N HIS A 181 -9.34 -15.66 -23.39
CA HIS A 181 -9.31 -15.91 -21.95
C HIS A 181 -8.68 -17.28 -21.67
N ALA A 182 -7.42 -17.28 -21.24
CA ALA A 182 -6.66 -18.48 -20.93
C ALA A 182 -7.00 -19.07 -19.55
N LEU A 183 -7.30 -18.20 -18.58
CA LEU A 183 -7.74 -18.58 -17.23
C LEU A 183 -8.67 -17.51 -16.68
N VAL A 184 -9.81 -17.90 -16.12
CA VAL A 184 -10.77 -16.99 -15.49
C VAL A 184 -10.90 -17.33 -14.02
N LEU A 185 -10.60 -16.36 -13.15
CA LEU A 185 -10.80 -16.44 -11.70
C LEU A 185 -12.00 -15.57 -11.35
N ARG A 186 -13.05 -16.14 -10.77
CA ARG A 186 -14.30 -15.42 -10.44
C ARG A 186 -14.32 -15.05 -8.96
N ALA A 187 -14.80 -13.85 -8.67
CA ALA A 187 -14.98 -13.41 -7.30
C ALA A 187 -16.06 -14.21 -6.56
N GLY A 188 -15.81 -14.50 -5.28
CA GLY A 188 -16.70 -15.31 -4.44
C GLY A 188 -16.73 -16.80 -4.78
N GLY A 189 -15.77 -17.29 -5.58
CA GLY A 189 -15.64 -18.70 -5.95
C GLY A 189 -14.68 -19.46 -5.05
N ALA A 190 -15.19 -19.92 -3.90
CA ALA A 190 -14.70 -21.11 -3.19
C ALA A 190 -15.87 -22.08 -3.03
#